data_AF-A0A951AJF0-F1
#
_entry.id   AF-A0A951AJF0-F1
#
_cell.length_a   1.000
_cell.length_b   1.000
_cell.length_c   1.000
_cell.angle_alpha   90.00
_cell.angle_beta   90.00
_cell.angle_gamma   90.00
#
_symmetry.space_group_name_H-M   'P 1'
#
loop_
_entity.id
_entity.type
_entity.pdbx_description
1 polymer ?
#
loop_
_entity_poly.entity_id
_entity_poly.type
_entity_poly.pdbx_seq_one_letter_code
_entity_poly.pdbx_strand_id
1 'polypeptide(L)' 'VLTGLFFICYAIFRIVVENFREPDASLIGGFTRGQFFSFFLAAIGLAFVIGAKMRSSFPKKIAARE' A
#
# COMPACT_ATOMS: atom_id res chain seq x y z
N VAL A 1 9.26 5.77 -1.19
CA VAL A 1 8.26 5.93 -0.10
C VAL A 1 6.90 6.34 -0.63
N LEU A 2 6.78 7.42 -1.42
CA LEU A 2 5.50 7.91 -1.97
C LEU A 2 4.67 6.82 -2.68
N THR A 3 5.28 6.02 -3.55
CA THR A 3 4.60 4.90 -4.25
C THR A 3 4.05 3.84 -3.28
N GLY A 4 4.80 3.50 -2.24
CA GLY A 4 4.35 2.54 -1.23
C GLY A 4 3.20 3.10 -0.38
N LEU A 5 3.27 4.38 -0.01
CA LEU A 5 2.18 5.07 0.68
C LEU A 5 0.91 5.14 -0.17
N PHE A 6 1.04 5.44 -1.47
CA PHE A 6 -0.07 5.45 -2.42
C PHE A 6 -0.77 4.08 -2.49
N PHE A 7 -0.02 2.99 -2.61
CA PHE A 7 -0.60 1.64 -2.63
C PHE A 7 -1.33 1.28 -1.33
N ILE A 8 -0.78 1.66 -0.17
CA ILE A 8 -1.43 1.40 1.12
C ILE A 8 -2.72 2.22 1.24
N CYS A 9 -2.68 3.53 0.98
CA CYS A 9 -3.86 4.39 1.07
C CYS A 9 -4.95 3.96 0.07
N TYR A 10 -4.56 3.64 -1.17
CA TYR A 10 -5.49 3.17 -2.20
C TYR A 10 -6.15 1.84 -1.79
N ALA A 11 -5.39 0.88 -1.26
CA ALA A 11 -5.94 -0.40 -0.79
C ALA A 11 -6.97 -0.20 0.33
N ILE A 12 -6.68 0.68 1.30
CA ILE A 12 -7.60 1.00 2.40
C ILE A 12 -8.89 1.63 1.88
N PHE A 13 -8.78 2.70 1.09
CA PHE A 13 -9.97 3.35 0.52
C PHE A 13 -10.77 2.40 -0.37
N ARG A 14 -10.10 1.51 -1.11
CA ARG A 14 -10.79 0.55 -1.97
C ARG A 14 -11.59 -0.48 -1.18
N ILE A 15 -11.06 -0.96 -0.05
CA ILE A 15 -11.77 -1.84 0.89
C ILE A 15 -12.98 -1.10 1.49
N VAL A 16 -12.81 0.14 1.93
CA VAL A 16 -13.90 0.94 2.51
C VAL A 16 -15.02 1.14 1.49
N VAL A 17 -14.70 1.60 0.28
CA VAL A 17 -15.68 1.82 -0.81
C VAL A 17 -16.39 0.53 -1.21
N GLU A 18 -15.71 -0.61 -1.19
CA GLU A 18 -16.32 -1.91 -1.51
C GLU A 18 -17.40 -2.33 -0.51
N ASN A 19 -17.32 -1.91 0.76
CA ASN A 19 -18.38 -2.19 1.74
C ASN A 19 -19.69 -1.42 1.47
N PHE A 20 -19.62 -0.31 0.72
CA PHE A 20 -20.80 0.47 0.31
C PHE A 20 -21.34 0.06 -1.06
N ARG A 21 -20.65 -0.83 -1.77
CA ARG A 21 -21.13 -1.40 -3.03
C ARG A 21 -21.98 -2.63 -2.76
N GLU A 22 -23.09 -2.76 -3.46
CA GLU A 22 -23.82 -4.02 -3.48
C GLU A 22 -22.90 -5.12 -4.03
N PRO A 23 -22.81 -6.28 -3.37
CA PRO A 23 -22.01 -7.39 -3.86
C PRO A 23 -22.68 -7.95 -5.12
N ASP A 24 -22.26 -7.50 -6.30
CA ASP A 24 -22.69 -7.97 -7.62
C ASP A 24 -22.34 -9.46 -7.89
N ALA A 25 -21.66 -10.14 -6.96
CA ALA A 25 -21.21 -11.51 -7.12
C ALA A 25 -21.12 -12.28 -5.81
N SER A 26 -21.18 -13.61 -5.92
CA SER A 26 -20.92 -14.53 -4.81
C SER A 26 -19.63 -14.16 -4.08
N LEU A 27 -19.74 -14.00 -2.77
CA LEU A 27 -18.60 -13.70 -1.92
C LEU A 27 -17.62 -14.87 -1.97
N ILE A 28 -16.34 -14.58 -2.18
CA ILE A 28 -15.29 -15.59 -2.07
C ILE A 28 -14.96 -15.71 -0.58
N GLY A 29 -15.46 -16.76 0.07
CA GLY A 29 -15.16 -17.02 1.48
C GLY A 29 -15.57 -15.91 2.46
N GLY A 30 -16.65 -15.17 2.16
CA GLY A 30 -17.13 -14.06 3.00
C GLY A 30 -16.51 -12.70 2.68
N PHE A 31 -15.61 -12.60 1.69
CA PHE A 31 -15.05 -11.34 1.21
C PHE A 31 -15.43 -11.06 -0.24
N THR A 32 -15.55 -9.78 -0.56
CA THR A 32 -15.69 -9.31 -1.95
C THR A 32 -14.35 -9.46 -2.69
N ARG A 33 -14.40 -9.64 -4.02
CA ARG A 33 -13.18 -9.78 -4.84
C ARG A 33 -12.28 -8.55 -4.70
N GLY A 34 -12.89 -7.35 -4.60
CA GLY A 34 -12.16 -6.10 -4.39
C GLY A 34 -11.38 -6.07 -3.07
N GLN A 35 -11.93 -6.66 -2.00
CA GLN A 35 -11.24 -6.77 -0.71
C GLN A 35 -10.07 -7.76 -0.76
N PHE A 36 -10.25 -8.92 -1.42
CA PHE A 36 -9.20 -9.93 -1.54
C PHE A 36 -7.96 -9.42 -2.28
N PHE A 37 -8.14 -8.73 -3.42
CA PHE A 37 -7.01 -8.15 -4.16
C PHE A 37 -6.33 -6.98 -3.41
N SER A 38 -7.09 -6.26 -2.59
CA SER A 38 -6.55 -5.14 -1.80
C SER A 38 -5.57 -5.59 -0.73
N PHE A 39 -5.69 -6.81 -0.20
CA PHE A 39 -4.70 -7.38 0.73
C PHE A 39 -3.30 -7.51 0.10
N PHE A 40 -3.23 -8.05 -1.13
CA PHE A 40 -1.96 -8.18 -1.85
C PHE A 40 -1.38 -6.82 -2.21
N LEU A 41 -2.23 -5.87 -2.59
CA LEU A 41 -1.80 -4.51 -2.91
C LEU A 41 -1.24 -3.78 -1.69
N ALA A 42 -1.87 -3.92 -0.52
CA ALA A 42 -1.35 -3.40 0.73
C ALA A 42 0.00 -4.04 1.11
N ALA A 43 0.16 -5.35 0.92
CA ALA A 43 1.42 -6.06 1.17
C ALA A 43 2.56 -5.55 0.26
N ILE A 44 2.28 -5.34 -1.03
CA ILE A 44 3.24 -4.76 -1.98
C ILE A 44 3.59 -3.32 -1.57
N GLY A 45 2.60 -2.51 -1.21
CA GLY A 45 2.82 -1.15 -0.70
C GLY A 45 3.75 -1.12 0.51
N LEU A 46 3.56 -2.04 1.46
CA LEU A 46 4.42 -2.19 2.63
C LEU A 46 5.85 -2.60 2.25
N ALA A 47 6.01 -3.55 1.32
CA ALA A 47 7.32 -3.95 0.81
C ALA A 47 8.08 -2.77 0.17
N PHE A 48 7.40 -1.92 -0.58
CA PHE A 48 7.98 -0.69 -1.16
C PHE A 48 8.39 0.34 -0.10
N VAL A 49 7.62 0.48 0.98
CA VAL A 49 7.99 1.37 2.09
C VAL A 49 9.22 0.83 2.82
N ILE A 50 9.25 -0.46 3.15
CA ILE A 50 10.37 -1.11 3.84
C ILE A 50 11.64 -1.04 3.00
N GLY A 51 11.57 -1.42 1.71
CA GLY A 51 12.70 -1.36 0.79
C GLY A 51 13.25 0.07 0.62
N ALA A 52 12.37 1.07 0.60
CA ALA A 52 12.79 2.48 0.56
C ALA A 52 13.48 2.94 1.85
N LYS A 53 13.04 2.47 3.03
CA LYS A 53 13.73 2.76 4.30
C LYS A 53 15.09 2.07 4.38
N MET A 54 15.17 0.82 3.91
CA MET A 54 16.43 0.08 3.83
C MET A 54 17.43 0.70 2.86
N ARG A 55 16.94 1.42 1.83
CA ARG A 55 17.79 2.13 0.85
C ARG A 55 18.04 3.61 1.20
N SER A 56 17.94 4.02 2.47
CA SER A 56 18.43 5.35 2.90
C SER A 56 19.96 5.45 2.85
N SER A 57 20.52 5.30 1.65
CA SER A 57 21.86 5.78 1.32
C SER A 57 21.75 7.26 0.97
N PHE A 58 21.46 8.11 1.96
CA PHE A 58 21.90 9.50 1.90
C PHE A 58 23.23 9.57 2.64
N PRO A 59 24.39 9.57 1.94
CA PRO A 59 25.62 10.00 2.58
C PRO A 59 25.46 11.50 2.87
N LYS A 60 25.09 11.83 4.11
CA LYS A 60 25.14 13.20 4.63
C LYS A 60 26.60 13.57 4.89
N LYS A 61 27.38 13.76 3.82
CA LYS A 61 28.73 14.36 3.86
C LYS A 61 28.79 15.59 2.97
N ILE A 62 27.93 16.57 3.23
CA ILE A 62 28.09 17.95 2.74
C ILE A 62 27.63 18.87 3.88
N ALA A 63 28.40 18.89 4.98
CA ALA A 63 28.22 19.84 6.09
C ALA A 63 29.57 20.07 6.82
N ALA A 64 30.69 19.85 6.13
CA ALA A 64 32.03 20.11 6.62
C ALA A 64 32.80 20.79 5.49
N ARG A 65 33.26 22.03 5.75
CA ARG A 65 33.55 23.13 4.80
C ARG A 65 32.26 23.89 4.51
N GLU A 66 32.08 25.10 5.02
CA GLU A 66 33.02 26.24 5.08
C GLU A 66 32.97 26.98 6.43
#